data_AF-A0AAI8TRW2-F1
#
_entry.id   AF-A0AAI8TRW2-F1
#
_cell.length_a   1.000
_cell.length_b   1.000
_cell.length_c   1.000
_cell.angle_alpha   90.00
_cell.angle_beta   90.00
_cell.angle_gamma   90.00
#
_symmetry.space_group_name_H-M   'P 1'
#
loop_
_entity.id
_entity.type
_entity.pdbx_description
1 polymer ?
#
loop_
_entity_poly.entity_id
_entity_poly.type
_entity_poly.pdbx_seq_one_letter_code
_entity_poly.pdbx_strand_id
1 'polypeptide(L)'
;MDSLVTVAVPALVAVLTAAGAIIGVQFRDVDAYERRRGFWQLLLVLVAALSTWFATQTASSGGQLYEVLIIGAFGFAAVTVAHVLWRRLVLDADHSTRWRATTAAVAAVVVLIGSITWAYHNGAGCRQVKSLMQVSTATAGALVPSMAPAGQGPTSGDYDEWAKVIGEQAQQVTSGSVAESARTIADLARQIADAERSGDKARHAILGTKIQDQLVAIRTECPSQR
;
A
#
# COMPACT_ATOMS: atom_id res chain seq x y z
N MET A 1 4.98 -7.48 -2.39
CA MET A 1 5.50 -7.68 -1.01
C MET A 1 5.41 -9.15 -0.71
N ASP A 2 6.53 -9.79 -0.35
CA ASP A 2 6.48 -11.18 0.07
C ASP A 2 5.52 -11.32 1.25
N SER A 3 4.64 -12.33 1.19
CA SER A 3 3.65 -12.67 2.22
C SER A 3 4.26 -12.61 3.64
N LEU A 4 5.56 -12.92 3.73
CA LEU A 4 6.38 -12.81 4.93
C LEU A 4 6.34 -11.43 5.59
N VAL A 5 6.55 -10.32 4.86
CA VAL A 5 6.63 -8.98 5.47
C VAL A 5 5.25 -8.49 5.94
N THR A 6 4.20 -8.76 5.15
CA THR A 6 2.83 -8.39 5.49
C THR A 6 2.27 -9.12 6.71
N VAL A 7 2.77 -10.33 7.01
CA VAL A 7 2.32 -11.14 8.16
C VAL A 7 3.28 -11.01 9.34
N ALA A 8 4.58 -11.02 9.11
CA ALA A 8 5.59 -11.01 10.16
C ALA A 8 5.68 -9.67 10.88
N VAL A 9 5.51 -8.54 10.18
CA VAL A 9 5.61 -7.21 10.82
C VAL A 9 4.46 -6.98 11.81
N PRO A 10 3.16 -7.15 11.45
CA PRO A 10 2.09 -7.03 12.43
C PRO A 10 2.21 -8.02 13.59
N ALA A 11 2.65 -9.25 13.31
CA ALA A 11 2.88 -10.26 14.34
C ALA A 11 4.00 -9.85 15.30
N LEU A 12 5.10 -9.30 14.79
CA LEU A 12 6.21 -8.79 15.61
C LEU A 12 5.76 -7.62 16.48
N VAL A 13 5.00 -6.66 15.92
CA VAL A 13 4.40 -5.56 16.70
C VAL A 13 3.47 -6.11 17.78
N ALA A 14 2.65 -7.11 17.47
CA ALA A 14 1.77 -7.75 18.46
C ALA A 14 2.57 -8.37 19.61
N VAL A 15 3.62 -9.14 19.31
CA VAL A 15 4.48 -9.79 20.31
C VAL A 15 5.20 -8.76 21.18
N LEU A 16 5.79 -7.73 20.58
CA LEU A 16 6.48 -6.66 21.32
C LEU A 16 5.51 -5.84 22.19
N THR A 17 4.31 -5.56 21.69
CA THR A 17 3.26 -4.86 22.45
C THR A 17 2.77 -5.73 23.60
N ALA A 18 2.54 -7.02 23.37
CA ALA A 18 2.16 -7.98 24.42
C ALA A 18 3.24 -8.07 25.50
N ALA A 19 4.51 -8.16 25.11
CA ALA A 19 5.64 -8.12 26.06
C ALA A 19 5.65 -6.82 26.88
N GLY A 20 5.43 -5.67 26.26
CA GLY A 20 5.36 -4.37 26.95
C GLY A 20 4.12 -4.17 27.83
N ALA A 21 3.08 -4.97 27.65
CA ALA A 21 1.77 -4.81 28.30
C ALA A 21 1.43 -5.92 29.32
N ILE A 22 2.07 -7.08 29.25
CA ILE A 22 1.66 -8.29 30.00
C ILE A 22 2.76 -8.84 30.91
N ILE A 23 4.03 -8.50 30.68
CA ILE A 23 5.15 -9.01 31.50
C ILE A 23 4.91 -8.71 32.99
N GLY A 24 4.91 -9.75 33.83
CA GLY A 24 4.74 -9.62 35.28
C GLY A 24 3.29 -9.59 35.77
N VAL A 25 2.30 -9.65 34.87
CA VAL A 25 0.88 -9.79 35.25
C VAL A 25 0.58 -11.27 35.53
N GLN A 26 0.07 -11.58 36.73
CA GLN A 26 -0.39 -12.94 37.06
C GLN A 26 -1.89 -13.06 36.75
N PHE A 27 -2.29 -13.97 35.85
CA PHE A 27 -3.71 -14.18 35.49
C PHE A 27 -4.36 -15.38 36.19
N ARG A 28 -3.61 -16.06 37.06
CA ARG A 28 -3.99 -17.38 37.58
C ARG A 28 -5.06 -17.29 38.69
N ASP A 29 -5.02 -16.25 39.52
CA ASP A 29 -5.89 -16.09 40.70
C ASP A 29 -6.40 -14.64 40.83
N VAL A 30 -7.12 -14.15 39.82
CA VAL A 30 -7.51 -12.74 39.72
C VAL A 30 -9.02 -12.52 39.68
N ASP A 31 -9.47 -11.50 40.42
CA ASP A 31 -10.87 -11.07 40.48
C ASP A 31 -11.43 -10.72 39.09
N ALA A 32 -12.76 -10.76 38.95
CA ALA A 32 -13.45 -10.43 37.69
C ALA A 32 -13.04 -9.06 37.09
N TYR A 33 -12.64 -8.12 37.96
CA TYR A 33 -12.17 -6.79 37.57
C TYR A 33 -10.80 -6.83 36.86
N GLU A 34 -9.86 -7.64 37.33
CA GLU A 34 -8.53 -7.78 36.74
C GLU A 34 -8.57 -8.58 35.44
N ARG A 35 -9.46 -9.58 35.35
CA ARG A 35 -9.74 -10.30 34.10
C ARG A 35 -10.23 -9.37 32.98
N ARG A 36 -11.11 -8.43 33.33
CA ARG A 36 -11.61 -7.41 32.40
C ARG A 36 -10.50 -6.46 31.94
N ARG A 37 -9.55 -6.10 32.81
CA ARG A 37 -8.38 -5.30 32.42
C ARG A 37 -7.42 -6.05 31.51
N GLY A 38 -7.15 -7.33 31.78
CA GLY A 38 -6.36 -8.20 30.91
C GLY A 38 -6.95 -8.31 29.51
N PHE A 39 -8.28 -8.43 29.41
CA PHE A 39 -8.99 -8.39 28.13
C PHE A 39 -8.74 -7.07 27.37
N TRP A 40 -8.81 -5.91 28.04
CA TRP A 40 -8.51 -4.63 27.40
C TRP A 40 -7.07 -4.52 26.93
N GLN A 41 -6.09 -5.08 27.66
CA GLN A 41 -4.69 -5.09 27.23
C GLN A 41 -4.51 -5.94 25.96
N LEU A 42 -5.11 -7.13 25.91
CA LEU A 42 -5.08 -7.97 24.71
C LEU A 42 -5.80 -7.31 23.53
N LEU A 43 -6.90 -6.60 23.79
CA LEU A 43 -7.59 -5.81 22.77
C LEU A 43 -6.67 -4.73 22.20
N LEU A 44 -5.92 -4.00 23.04
CA LEU A 44 -4.98 -2.97 22.58
C LEU A 44 -3.82 -3.56 21.77
N VAL A 45 -3.32 -4.74 22.14
CA VAL A 45 -2.32 -5.48 21.33
C VAL A 45 -2.89 -5.80 19.95
N LEU A 46 -4.14 -6.26 19.90
CA LEU A 46 -4.81 -6.58 18.64
C LEU A 46 -5.05 -5.33 17.78
N VAL A 47 -5.45 -4.20 18.40
CA VAL A 47 -5.57 -2.91 17.71
C VAL A 47 -4.22 -2.47 17.15
N ALA A 48 -3.13 -2.55 17.92
CA ALA A 48 -1.80 -2.19 17.44
C ALA A 48 -1.37 -3.04 16.22
N ALA A 49 -1.63 -4.35 16.26
CA ALA A 49 -1.33 -5.26 15.16
C ALA A 49 -2.16 -4.93 13.91
N LEU A 50 -3.48 -4.76 14.06
CA LEU A 50 -4.36 -4.43 12.94
C LEU A 50 -4.03 -3.06 12.35
N SER A 51 -3.83 -2.03 13.18
CA SER A 51 -3.42 -0.71 12.71
C SER A 51 -2.11 -0.77 11.95
N THR A 52 -1.13 -1.55 12.42
CA THR A 52 0.14 -1.75 11.69
C THR A 52 -0.10 -2.41 10.34
N TRP A 53 -0.92 -3.47 10.29
CA TRP A 53 -1.28 -4.12 9.03
C TRP A 53 -1.92 -3.12 8.07
N PHE A 54 -3.01 -2.47 8.48
CA PHE A 54 -3.76 -1.54 7.63
C PHE A 54 -2.87 -0.38 7.17
N ALA A 55 -2.11 0.26 8.07
CA ALA A 55 -1.23 1.37 7.69
C ALA A 55 -0.17 0.93 6.68
N THR A 56 0.44 -0.24 6.88
CA THR A 56 1.46 -0.78 5.97
C THR A 56 0.86 -1.09 4.60
N GLN A 57 -0.32 -1.71 4.54
CA GLN A 57 -0.99 -1.98 3.26
C GLN A 57 -1.45 -0.72 2.54
N THR A 58 -2.01 0.25 3.25
CA THR A 58 -2.38 1.55 2.66
C THR A 58 -1.14 2.27 2.13
N ALA A 59 -0.03 2.25 2.87
CA ALA A 59 1.21 2.86 2.46
C ALA A 59 1.81 2.20 1.20
N SER A 60 1.83 0.86 1.14
CA SER A 60 2.40 0.12 0.01
C SER A 60 1.52 0.16 -1.24
N SER A 61 0.20 0.23 -1.09
CA SER A 61 -0.74 0.26 -2.21
C SER A 61 -0.85 1.63 -2.88
N GLY A 62 -0.14 2.64 -2.38
CA GLY A 62 -0.19 4.01 -2.91
C GLY A 62 -1.30 4.88 -2.33
N GLY A 63 -1.80 4.56 -1.13
CA GLY A 63 -2.75 5.39 -0.40
C GLY A 63 -2.20 6.77 -0.04
N GLN A 64 -3.09 7.68 0.37
CA GLN A 64 -2.72 9.05 0.69
C GLN A 64 -1.96 9.12 2.03
N LEU A 65 -1.03 10.08 2.15
CA LEU A 65 -0.19 10.22 3.34
C LEU A 65 -1.04 10.41 4.61
N TYR A 66 -2.13 11.18 4.56
CA TYR A 66 -2.97 11.42 5.74
C TYR A 66 -3.65 10.14 6.24
N GLU A 67 -4.07 9.23 5.35
CA GLU A 67 -4.71 7.96 5.73
C GLU A 67 -3.73 7.08 6.48
N VAL A 68 -2.51 6.97 5.94
CA VAL A 68 -1.41 6.24 6.56
C VAL A 68 -1.08 6.79 7.94
N LEU A 69 -1.01 8.12 8.08
CA LEU A 69 -0.71 8.78 9.35
C LEU A 69 -1.82 8.57 10.40
N ILE A 70 -3.08 8.69 10.02
CA ILE A 70 -4.22 8.49 10.94
C ILE A 70 -4.22 7.05 11.46
N ILE A 71 -4.07 6.05 10.57
CA ILE A 71 -4.07 4.64 10.97
C ILE A 71 -2.82 4.33 11.83
N GLY A 72 -1.65 4.86 11.45
CA GLY A 72 -0.42 4.73 12.24
C GLY A 72 -0.55 5.33 13.63
N ALA A 73 -1.23 6.48 13.77
CA ALA A 73 -1.48 7.12 15.06
C ALA A 73 -2.34 6.25 15.99
N PHE A 74 -3.34 5.53 15.47
CA PHE A 74 -4.10 4.55 16.26
C PHE A 74 -3.22 3.42 16.79
N GLY A 75 -2.31 2.89 15.96
CA GLY A 75 -1.37 1.87 16.39
C GLY A 75 -0.42 2.37 17.48
N PHE A 76 0.15 3.56 17.29
CA PHE A 76 0.99 4.21 18.29
C PHE A 76 0.25 4.47 19.61
N ALA A 77 -0.97 4.99 19.54
CA ALA A 77 -1.81 5.22 20.71
C ALA A 77 -2.12 3.92 21.44
N ALA A 78 -2.43 2.83 20.72
CA ALA A 78 -2.71 1.54 21.30
C ALA A 78 -1.51 0.99 22.09
N VAL A 79 -0.30 1.05 21.53
CA VAL A 79 0.93 0.63 22.23
C VAL A 79 1.18 1.49 23.47
N THR A 80 1.04 2.80 23.35
CA THR A 80 1.29 3.75 24.45
C THR A 80 0.30 3.55 25.59
N VAL A 81 -1.00 3.44 25.28
CA VAL A 81 -2.05 3.22 26.28
C VAL A 81 -1.87 1.85 26.94
N ALA A 82 -1.53 0.81 26.18
CA ALA A 82 -1.27 -0.52 26.74
C ALA A 82 -0.13 -0.51 27.75
N HIS A 83 0.98 0.18 27.42
CA HIS A 83 2.12 0.31 28.32
C HIS A 83 1.81 1.19 29.54
N VAL A 84 1.07 2.29 29.38
CA VAL A 84 0.65 3.14 30.50
C VAL A 84 -0.26 2.38 31.46
N LEU A 85 -1.20 1.58 30.94
CA LEU A 85 -2.06 0.72 31.75
C LEU A 85 -1.24 -0.33 32.49
N TRP A 86 -0.25 -0.95 31.83
CA TRP A 86 0.68 -1.87 32.47
C TRP A 86 1.46 -1.22 33.61
N ARG A 87 1.98 -0.01 33.42
CA ARG A 87 2.72 0.72 34.45
C ARG A 87 1.87 1.05 35.68
N ARG A 88 0.55 1.19 35.50
CA ARG A 88 -0.41 1.38 36.61
C ARG A 88 -0.78 0.07 37.32
N LEU A 89 -0.63 -1.07 36.66
CA LEU A 89 -0.92 -2.39 37.22
C LEU A 89 0.27 -2.95 38.00
N VAL A 90 1.48 -2.78 37.49
CA VAL A 90 2.71 -3.30 38.10
C VAL A 90 3.52 -2.15 38.70
N LEU A 91 2.97 -1.52 39.74
CA LEU A 91 3.60 -0.37 40.41
C LEU A 91 4.97 -0.74 41.03
N ASP A 92 5.05 -1.95 41.59
CA ASP A 92 6.25 -2.50 42.23
C ASP A 92 7.05 -3.45 41.32
N ALA A 93 7.02 -3.20 40.01
CA ALA A 93 7.87 -3.96 39.09
C ALA A 93 9.36 -3.76 39.43
N ASP A 94 10.08 -4.86 39.63
CA ASP A 94 11.55 -4.86 39.71
C ASP A 94 12.17 -4.10 38.53
N HIS A 95 13.34 -3.50 38.77
CA HIS A 95 14.04 -2.69 37.78
C HIS A 95 14.26 -3.43 36.45
N SER A 96 14.60 -4.71 36.51
CA SER A 96 14.82 -5.56 35.33
C SER A 96 13.54 -5.78 34.51
N THR A 97 12.41 -6.02 35.17
CA THR A 97 11.09 -6.21 34.56
C THR A 97 10.62 -4.91 33.89
N ARG A 98 10.80 -3.77 34.58
CA ARG A 98 10.47 -2.45 34.07
C ARG A 98 11.29 -2.10 32.83
N TRP A 99 12.60 -2.35 32.87
CA TRP A 99 13.47 -2.14 31.72
C TRP A 99 13.01 -2.96 30.52
N ARG A 100 12.80 -4.27 30.68
CA ARG A 100 12.35 -5.15 29.58
C ARG A 100 11.02 -4.68 28.97
N ALA A 101 10.02 -4.38 29.80
CA ALA A 101 8.71 -3.93 29.31
C ALA A 101 8.78 -2.59 28.55
N THR A 102 9.53 -1.62 29.08
CA THR A 102 9.73 -0.32 28.40
C THR A 102 10.48 -0.49 27.07
N THR A 103 11.57 -1.28 27.05
CA THR A 103 12.31 -1.54 25.81
C THR A 103 11.46 -2.24 24.76
N ALA A 104 10.59 -3.18 25.16
CA ALA A 104 9.67 -3.85 24.25
C ALA A 104 8.62 -2.89 23.67
N ALA A 105 8.05 -2.01 24.49
CA ALA A 105 7.09 -1.01 24.03
C ALA A 105 7.73 0.00 23.06
N VAL A 106 8.95 0.47 23.37
CA VAL A 106 9.72 1.35 22.46
C VAL A 106 10.05 0.63 21.16
N ALA A 107 10.49 -0.62 21.22
CA ALA A 107 10.78 -1.42 20.04
C ALA A 107 9.52 -1.62 19.17
N ALA A 108 8.36 -1.86 19.77
CA ALA A 108 7.09 -1.98 19.04
C ALA A 108 6.78 -0.70 18.24
N VAL A 109 6.95 0.47 18.85
CA VAL A 109 6.76 1.76 18.19
C VAL A 109 7.76 1.96 17.04
N VAL A 110 9.04 1.65 17.27
CA VAL A 110 10.09 1.78 16.24
C VAL A 110 9.79 0.86 15.05
N VAL A 111 9.40 -0.39 15.29
CA VAL A 111 9.03 -1.33 14.23
C VAL A 111 7.83 -0.82 13.45
N LEU A 112 6.79 -0.30 14.12
CA LEU A 112 5.60 0.26 13.48
C LEU A 112 5.94 1.45 12.59
N ILE A 113 6.71 2.42 13.09
CA ILE A 113 7.09 3.61 12.30
C ILE A 113 7.99 3.21 11.13
N GLY A 114 8.98 2.34 11.39
CA GLY A 114 9.91 1.85 10.38
C GLY A 114 9.20 1.10 9.26
N SER A 115 8.25 0.23 9.59
CA SER A 115 7.51 -0.54 8.59
C SER A 115 6.61 0.33 7.73
N ILE A 116 5.89 1.29 8.33
CA ILE A 116 5.05 2.23 7.61
C ILE A 116 5.90 3.10 6.68
N THR A 117 7.03 3.61 7.17
CA THR A 117 7.95 4.45 6.38
C THR A 117 8.51 3.69 5.19
N TRP A 118 8.97 2.46 5.42
CA TRP A 118 9.50 1.59 4.38
C TRP A 118 8.43 1.23 3.33
N ALA A 119 7.23 0.84 3.78
CA ALA A 119 6.11 0.55 2.90
C ALA A 119 5.68 1.78 2.08
N TYR A 120 5.69 2.96 2.70
CA TYR A 120 5.38 4.21 2.02
C TYR A 120 6.37 4.50 0.89
N HIS A 121 7.68 4.31 1.14
CA HIS A 121 8.69 4.48 0.10
C HIS A 121 8.51 3.48 -1.05
N ASN A 122 8.23 2.21 -0.73
CA ASN A 122 8.00 1.17 -1.74
C ASN A 122 6.72 1.38 -2.55
N GLY A 123 5.69 1.99 -1.96
CA GLY A 123 4.44 2.36 -2.65
C GLY A 123 4.54 3.59 -3.56
N ALA A 124 5.73 4.18 -3.74
CA ALA A 124 5.91 5.37 -4.58
C ALA A 124 5.47 5.15 -6.03
N GLY A 125 5.77 3.98 -6.62
CA GLY A 125 5.34 3.64 -7.98
C GLY A 125 3.81 3.66 -8.13
N CYS A 126 3.09 3.09 -7.17
CA CYS A 126 1.62 3.10 -7.16
C CYS A 126 1.01 4.51 -7.02
N ARG A 127 1.71 5.45 -6.37
CA ARG A 127 1.26 6.85 -6.31
C ARG A 127 1.53 7.59 -7.61
N GLN A 128 2.69 7.35 -8.21
CA GLN A 128 3.10 7.98 -9.47
C GLN A 128 2.24 7.53 -10.66
N VAL A 129 1.86 6.25 -10.71
CA VAL A 129 1.08 5.68 -11.83
C VAL A 129 -0.38 6.16 -11.89
N LYS A 130 -0.86 6.86 -10.84
CA LYS A 130 -2.24 7.33 -10.75
C LYS A 130 -2.67 8.15 -11.96
N SER A 131 -1.83 9.09 -12.41
CA SER A 131 -2.14 9.94 -13.57
C SER A 131 -2.18 9.13 -14.88
N LEU A 132 -1.23 8.20 -15.06
CA LEU A 132 -1.22 7.30 -16.21
C LEU A 132 -2.49 6.43 -16.26
N MET A 133 -2.94 5.90 -15.12
CA MET A 133 -4.17 5.12 -15.02
C MET A 133 -5.40 5.96 -15.36
N GLN A 134 -5.49 7.20 -14.86
CA GLN A 134 -6.59 8.11 -15.16
C GLN A 134 -6.67 8.50 -16.63
N VAL A 135 -5.53 8.78 -17.27
CA VAL A 135 -5.50 9.05 -18.71
C VAL A 135 -5.89 7.80 -19.48
N SER A 136 -5.32 6.64 -19.15
CA SER A 136 -5.60 5.38 -19.84
C SER A 136 -7.07 4.96 -19.75
N THR A 137 -7.76 5.23 -18.64
CA THR A 137 -9.20 4.97 -18.51
C THR A 137 -10.05 5.98 -19.29
N ALA A 138 -9.68 7.26 -19.27
CA ALA A 138 -10.34 8.28 -20.07
C ALA A 138 -10.19 8.03 -21.58
N THR A 139 -9.07 7.43 -22.00
CA THR A 139 -8.76 7.14 -23.40
C THR A 139 -8.97 5.67 -23.75
N ALA A 140 -9.79 4.92 -23.01
CA ALA A 140 -9.99 3.49 -23.26
C ALA A 140 -10.50 3.20 -24.69
N GLY A 141 -11.19 4.16 -25.31
CA GLY A 141 -11.63 4.08 -26.71
C GLY A 141 -10.50 4.08 -27.74
N ALA A 142 -9.32 4.63 -27.40
CA ALA A 142 -8.14 4.63 -28.27
C ALA A 142 -7.40 3.28 -28.31
N LEU A 143 -7.82 2.30 -27.50
CA LEU A 143 -7.27 0.94 -27.49
C LEU A 143 -7.92 0.01 -28.52
N VAL A 144 -9.01 0.47 -29.13
CA VAL A 144 -9.75 -0.27 -30.15
C VAL A 144 -9.60 0.49 -31.47
N PRO A 145 -9.27 -0.19 -32.59
CA PRO A 145 -9.14 0.47 -33.87
C PRO A 145 -10.46 1.13 -34.28
N SER A 146 -10.36 2.30 -34.94
CA SER A 146 -11.54 2.99 -35.45
C SER A 146 -12.28 2.11 -36.46
N MET A 147 -13.52 1.76 -36.12
CA MET A 147 -14.46 1.06 -37.00
C MET A 147 -15.26 2.01 -37.89
N ALA A 148 -15.11 3.32 -37.68
CA ALA A 148 -15.87 4.33 -38.41
C ALA A 148 -15.37 4.46 -39.86
N PRO A 149 -16.26 4.85 -40.80
CA PRO A 149 -15.89 5.07 -42.21
C PRO A 149 -14.71 6.05 -42.34
N ALA A 150 -13.92 5.93 -43.41
CA ALA A 150 -12.79 6.83 -43.65
C ALA A 150 -13.21 8.31 -43.53
N GLY A 151 -12.55 9.07 -42.63
CA GLY A 151 -12.87 10.47 -42.34
C GLY A 151 -13.87 10.70 -41.20
N GLN A 152 -14.42 9.63 -40.59
CA GLN A 152 -15.17 9.71 -39.35
C GLN A 152 -14.40 8.94 -38.27
N GLY A 153 -14.10 9.58 -37.14
CA GLY A 153 -13.32 9.02 -36.03
C GLY A 153 -11.95 9.66 -35.82
N PRO A 154 -11.19 9.22 -34.80
CA PRO A 154 -9.88 9.77 -34.47
C PRO A 154 -8.92 9.66 -35.66
N THR A 155 -8.22 10.74 -35.93
CA THR A 155 -7.18 10.83 -36.96
C THR A 155 -5.88 10.21 -36.47
N SER A 156 -4.95 9.91 -37.39
CA SER A 156 -3.60 9.49 -37.02
C SER A 156 -2.88 10.50 -36.11
N GLY A 157 -3.15 11.80 -36.29
CA GLY A 157 -2.64 12.86 -35.42
C GLY A 157 -3.18 12.77 -33.99
N ASP A 158 -4.44 12.37 -33.81
CA ASP A 158 -5.03 12.17 -32.48
C ASP A 158 -4.37 10.98 -31.75
N TYR A 159 -4.01 9.92 -32.47
CA TYR A 159 -3.25 8.80 -31.90
C TYR A 159 -1.80 9.18 -31.57
N ASP A 160 -1.16 10.03 -32.36
CA ASP A 160 0.17 10.57 -32.07
C ASP A 160 0.16 11.43 -30.80
N GLU A 161 -0.84 12.31 -30.65
CA GLU A 161 -1.02 13.11 -29.44
C GLU A 161 -1.32 12.23 -28.22
N TRP A 162 -2.22 11.26 -28.37
CA TRP A 162 -2.52 10.29 -27.32
C TRP A 162 -1.26 9.52 -26.87
N ALA A 163 -0.48 8.98 -27.82
CA ALA A 163 0.74 8.23 -27.52
C ALA A 163 1.79 9.12 -26.82
N LYS A 164 1.87 10.39 -27.20
CA LYS A 164 2.71 11.38 -26.53
C LYS A 164 2.27 11.60 -25.08
N VAL A 165 0.98 11.85 -24.83
CA VAL A 165 0.44 12.05 -23.47
C VAL A 165 0.70 10.82 -22.60
N ILE A 166 0.42 9.62 -23.10
CA ILE A 166 0.72 8.36 -22.39
C ILE A 166 2.21 8.24 -22.08
N GLY A 167 3.08 8.58 -23.04
CA GLY A 167 4.53 8.60 -22.85
C GLY A 167 4.99 9.57 -21.77
N GLU A 168 4.46 10.80 -21.76
CA GLU A 168 4.76 11.81 -20.74
C GLU A 168 4.32 11.38 -19.34
N GLN A 169 3.14 10.77 -19.22
CA GLN A 169 2.66 10.23 -17.93
C GLN A 169 3.47 9.02 -17.48
N ALA A 170 3.86 8.13 -18.40
CA ALA A 170 4.70 6.98 -18.08
C ALA A 170 6.09 7.38 -17.58
N GLN A 171 6.67 8.46 -18.11
CA GLN A 171 7.97 8.97 -17.66
C GLN A 171 7.94 9.50 -16.22
N GLN A 172 6.77 9.92 -15.71
CA GLN A 172 6.61 10.34 -14.32
C GLN A 172 6.65 9.16 -13.34
N VAL A 173 6.52 7.92 -13.83
CA VAL A 173 6.61 6.70 -13.04
C VAL A 173 8.07 6.22 -13.03
N THR A 174 8.79 6.53 -11.96
CA THR A 174 10.23 6.26 -11.84
C THR A 174 10.56 5.09 -10.91
N SER A 175 9.58 4.62 -10.13
CA SER A 175 9.84 3.73 -8.99
C SER A 175 9.14 2.37 -9.12
N GLY A 176 9.87 1.31 -8.78
CA GLY A 176 9.36 -0.06 -8.64
C GLY A 176 9.08 -0.78 -9.97
N SER A 177 8.51 -1.98 -9.87
CA SER A 177 8.04 -2.81 -11.00
C SER A 177 7.05 -2.08 -11.90
N VAL A 178 6.24 -1.20 -11.30
CA VAL A 178 5.23 -0.37 -11.99
C VAL A 178 5.87 0.56 -13.03
N ALA A 179 7.10 1.03 -12.81
CA ALA A 179 7.82 1.87 -13.77
C ALA A 179 8.10 1.12 -15.09
N GLU A 180 8.40 -0.17 -15.03
CA GLU A 180 8.66 -0.97 -16.23
C GLU A 180 7.37 -1.24 -17.02
N SER A 181 6.27 -1.55 -16.31
CA SER A 181 4.94 -1.64 -16.94
C SER A 181 4.50 -0.31 -17.56
N ALA A 182 4.76 0.82 -16.90
CA ALA A 182 4.47 2.15 -17.44
C ALA A 182 5.25 2.44 -18.73
N ARG A 183 6.56 2.13 -18.76
CA ARG A 183 7.38 2.24 -19.98
C ARG A 183 6.87 1.35 -21.10
N THR A 184 6.47 0.12 -20.77
CA THR A 184 5.90 -0.83 -21.73
C THR A 184 4.60 -0.28 -22.32
N ILE A 185 3.72 0.30 -21.51
CA ILE A 185 2.50 0.96 -21.99
C ILE A 185 2.83 2.11 -22.95
N ALA A 186 3.81 2.95 -22.62
CA ALA A 186 4.24 4.04 -23.49
C ALA A 186 4.80 3.56 -24.84
N ASP A 187 5.56 2.46 -24.83
CA ASP A 187 6.08 1.88 -26.07
C ASP A 187 4.95 1.30 -26.94
N LEU A 188 4.03 0.54 -26.32
CA LEU A 188 2.86 0.00 -27.00
C LEU A 188 1.96 1.10 -27.58
N ALA A 189 1.82 2.24 -26.87
CA ALA A 189 1.05 3.37 -27.35
C ALA A 189 1.66 4.00 -28.62
N ARG A 190 3.00 4.14 -28.67
CA ARG A 190 3.68 4.57 -29.90
C ARG A 190 3.47 3.58 -31.05
N GLN A 191 3.54 2.27 -30.75
CA GLN A 191 3.30 1.25 -31.77
C GLN A 191 1.86 1.27 -32.30
N ILE A 192 0.87 1.66 -31.51
CA ILE A 192 -0.53 1.85 -31.97
C ILE A 192 -0.61 3.06 -32.90
N ALA A 193 0.01 4.19 -32.55
CA ALA A 193 0.04 5.36 -33.41
C ALA A 193 0.72 5.07 -34.77
N ASP A 194 1.81 4.29 -34.75
CA ASP A 194 2.46 3.81 -35.99
C ASP A 194 1.57 2.86 -36.79
N ALA A 195 0.85 1.93 -36.13
CA ALA A 195 -0.08 1.02 -36.77
C ALA A 195 -1.21 1.77 -37.48
N GLU A 196 -1.76 2.81 -36.84
CA GLU A 196 -2.78 3.68 -37.44
C GLU A 196 -2.25 4.47 -38.65
N ARG A 197 -1.01 4.98 -38.60
CA ARG A 197 -0.38 5.61 -39.78
C ARG A 197 -0.24 4.64 -40.96
N SER A 198 -0.02 3.36 -40.69
CA SER A 198 0.05 2.29 -41.71
C SER A 198 -1.30 1.68 -42.11
N GLY A 199 -2.39 2.02 -41.41
CA GLY A 199 -3.71 1.40 -41.61
C GLY A 199 -3.83 -0.06 -41.12
N ASP A 200 -2.89 -0.55 -40.31
CA ASP A 200 -2.86 -1.92 -39.81
C ASP A 200 -3.75 -2.09 -38.56
N LYS A 201 -5.06 -2.22 -38.81
CA LYS A 201 -6.07 -2.38 -37.76
C LYS A 201 -5.91 -3.68 -36.96
N ALA A 202 -5.37 -4.75 -37.57
CA ALA A 202 -5.15 -6.03 -36.90
C ALA A 202 -4.04 -5.90 -35.85
N ARG A 203 -2.93 -5.24 -36.21
CA ARG A 203 -1.85 -4.93 -35.28
C ARG A 203 -2.30 -3.99 -34.17
N HIS A 204 -3.09 -2.95 -34.49
CA HIS A 204 -3.68 -2.08 -33.47
C HIS A 204 -4.43 -2.90 -32.42
N ALA A 205 -5.37 -3.75 -32.82
CA ALA A 205 -6.18 -4.54 -31.89
C ALA A 205 -5.33 -5.41 -30.94
N ILE A 206 -4.27 -6.04 -31.44
CA ILE A 206 -3.34 -6.84 -30.63
C ILE A 206 -2.54 -5.97 -29.64
N LEU A 207 -2.14 -4.76 -30.05
CA LEU A 207 -1.41 -3.86 -29.16
C LEU A 207 -2.33 -3.29 -28.07
N GLY A 208 -3.60 -3.01 -28.40
CA GLY A 208 -4.62 -2.58 -27.45
C GLY A 208 -4.85 -3.58 -26.33
N THR A 209 -4.92 -4.88 -26.64
CA THR A 209 -5.05 -5.93 -25.61
C THR A 209 -3.81 -6.02 -24.72
N LYS A 210 -2.60 -5.90 -25.28
CA LYS A 210 -1.36 -5.88 -24.49
C LYS A 210 -1.31 -4.70 -23.51
N ILE A 211 -1.80 -3.53 -23.91
CA ILE A 211 -1.91 -2.39 -22.99
C ILE A 211 -2.91 -2.71 -21.88
N GLN A 212 -4.06 -3.32 -22.19
CA GLN A 212 -5.03 -3.73 -21.17
C GLN A 212 -4.44 -4.73 -20.17
N ASP A 213 -3.65 -5.71 -20.63
CA ASP A 213 -2.98 -6.68 -19.76
C ASP A 213 -2.01 -5.98 -18.79
N GLN A 214 -1.24 -5.00 -19.27
CA GLN A 214 -0.36 -4.19 -18.43
C GLN A 214 -1.14 -3.33 -17.42
N LEU A 215 -2.25 -2.72 -17.84
CA LEU A 215 -3.12 -1.96 -16.93
C LEU A 215 -3.74 -2.85 -15.84
N VAL A 216 -4.12 -4.10 -16.18
CA VAL A 216 -4.62 -5.08 -15.21
C VAL A 216 -3.52 -5.50 -14.23
N ALA A 217 -2.29 -5.71 -14.70
CA ALA A 217 -1.15 -6.00 -13.85
C ALA A 217 -0.90 -4.85 -12.85
N ILE A 218 -0.91 -3.59 -13.32
CA ILE A 218 -0.76 -2.41 -12.47
C ILE A 218 -1.89 -2.32 -11.44
N ARG A 219 -3.16 -2.54 -11.80
CA ARG A 219 -4.29 -2.54 -10.84
C ARG A 219 -4.22 -3.67 -9.81
N THR A 220 -3.54 -4.76 -10.15
CA THR A 220 -3.34 -5.90 -9.25
C THR A 220 -2.25 -5.58 -8.24
N GLU A 221 -1.16 -4.95 -8.69
CA GLU A 221 -0.06 -4.50 -7.83
C GLU A 221 -0.44 -3.27 -6.98
N CYS A 222 -1.27 -2.38 -7.53
CA CYS A 222 -1.72 -1.12 -6.92
C CYS A 222 -3.25 -1.10 -6.76
N PRO A 223 -3.83 -1.80 -5.77
CA PRO A 223 -5.28 -1.91 -5.60
C PRO A 223 -6.00 -0.58 -5.37
N SER A 224 -5.29 0.43 -4.85
CA SER A 224 -5.84 1.78 -4.62
C SER A 224 -6.17 2.53 -5.92
N GLN A 225 -5.70 2.03 -7.07
CA GLN A 225 -5.89 2.63 -8.40
C GLN A 225 -6.95 1.90 -9.23
N ARG A 226 -7.77 1.05 -8.59
CA ARG A 226 -8.94 0.41 -9.22
C ARG A 226 -10.08 1.39 -9.42
#